data_AF-A0A970EL21-F1
#
_entry.id   AF-A0A970EL21-F1
#
_cell.length_a   1.000
_cell.length_b   1.000
_cell.length_c   1.000
_cell.angle_alpha   90.00
_cell.angle_beta   90.00
_cell.angle_gamma   90.00
#
_symmetry.space_group_name_H-M   'P 1'
#
loop_
_entity.id
_entity.type
_entity.pdbx_description
1 polymer ?
#
loop_
_entity_poly.entity_id
_entity_poly.type
_entity_poly.pdbx_seq_one_letter_code
_entity_poly.pdbx_strand_id
1 'polypeptide(L)'
;IRYAAFQVGSVITTTGYVTANFDLWPDLSKALIVTLMFVGACAGSTSGSMKVVRIYLVLKYIQREIGRLVHPRAIKAIKINNVAIQENVLSNVVSFFMLYILIFVIASLILLTQNLDLISAVTAAATSIGNVGPGLGLVGPSNTYTALTNLAKLLLSFLMILGRLEIYTVLSLLFPQTWRT
;
A
#
# COMPACT_ATOMS: atom_id res chain seq x y z
N ILE A 1 22.38 -3.95 12.99
CA ILE A 1 21.12 -4.62 13.41
C ILE A 1 20.10 -3.64 13.99
N ARG A 2 20.43 -2.85 15.03
CA ARG A 2 19.50 -1.87 15.66
C ARG A 2 18.73 -0.99 14.66
N TYR A 3 19.45 -0.33 13.75
CA TYR A 3 18.82 0.57 12.77
C TYR A 3 17.90 -0.16 11.78
N ALA A 4 18.29 -1.35 11.32
CA ALA A 4 17.46 -2.16 10.43
C ALA A 4 16.15 -2.59 11.10
N ALA A 5 16.23 -3.15 12.32
CA ALA A 5 15.05 -3.60 13.06
C ALA A 5 14.09 -2.45 13.36
N PHE A 6 14.61 -1.29 13.76
CA PHE A 6 13.78 -0.12 14.06
C PHE A 6 13.06 0.40 12.81
N GLN A 7 13.78 0.57 11.70
CA GLN A 7 13.21 1.13 10.48
C GLN A 7 12.18 0.19 9.85
N VAL A 8 12.46 -1.12 9.83
CA VAL A 8 11.50 -2.13 9.34
C VAL A 8 10.23 -2.12 10.19
N GLY A 9 10.36 -2.09 11.52
CA GLY A 9 9.21 -2.02 12.43
C GLY A 9 8.36 -0.78 12.16
N SER A 10 9.00 0.38 12.15
CA SER A 10 8.36 1.68 11.93
C SER A 10 7.63 1.80 10.59
N VAL A 11 8.21 1.24 9.52
CA VAL A 11 7.61 1.24 8.18
C VAL A 11 6.41 0.30 8.09
N ILE A 12 6.53 -0.95 8.58
CA ILE A 12 5.44 -1.94 8.54
C ILE A 12 4.23 -1.51 9.39
N THR A 13 4.48 -0.88 10.53
CA THR A 13 3.42 -0.34 11.39
C THR A 13 2.87 1.00 10.89
N THR A 14 3.40 1.50 9.76
CA THR A 14 3.05 2.81 9.16
C THR A 14 3.19 3.95 10.18
N THR A 15 4.19 3.87 11.05
CA THR A 15 4.46 4.88 12.09
C THR A 15 5.34 6.00 11.56
N GLY A 16 6.27 5.67 10.67
CA GLY A 16 7.06 6.67 9.95
C GLY A 16 8.18 7.33 10.75
N TYR A 17 8.51 6.82 11.93
CA TYR A 17 9.69 7.26 12.68
C TYR A 17 10.98 6.82 12.00
N VAL A 18 11.93 7.74 11.93
CA VAL A 18 13.21 7.58 11.28
C VAL A 18 14.33 7.78 12.30
N THR A 19 15.20 6.80 12.45
CA THR A 19 16.42 6.89 13.30
C THR A 19 17.73 6.79 12.50
N ALA A 20 17.64 6.47 11.21
CA ALA A 20 18.74 6.37 10.27
C ALA A 20 18.29 6.74 8.87
N ASN A 21 19.17 7.38 8.10
CA ASN A 21 18.90 7.68 6.70
C ASN A 21 19.04 6.39 5.86
N PHE A 22 17.92 5.75 5.56
CA PHE A 22 17.86 4.56 4.70
C PHE A 22 17.98 4.88 3.21
N ASP A 23 18.02 6.15 2.81
CA ASP A 23 18.33 6.56 1.43
C ASP A 23 19.82 6.38 1.07
N LEU A 24 20.67 6.16 2.08
CA LEU A 24 22.09 5.83 1.91
C LEU A 24 22.35 4.31 1.89
N TRP A 25 21.31 3.49 2.06
CA TRP A 25 21.47 2.04 2.13
C TRP A 25 21.62 1.41 0.74
N PRO A 26 22.12 0.17 0.63
CA PRO A 26 22.16 -0.54 -0.64
C PRO A 26 20.77 -0.63 -1.29
N ASP A 27 20.72 -0.64 -2.62
CA ASP A 27 19.46 -0.57 -3.38
C ASP A 27 18.50 -1.73 -3.07
N LEU A 28 19.02 -2.92 -2.77
CA LEU A 28 18.21 -4.04 -2.29
C LEU A 28 17.44 -3.68 -1.01
N SER A 29 18.10 -3.02 -0.06
CA SER A 29 17.48 -2.62 1.21
C SER A 29 16.43 -1.54 1.01
N LYS A 30 16.69 -0.58 0.12
CA LYS A 30 15.71 0.44 -0.29
C LYS A 30 14.47 -0.20 -0.90
N ALA A 31 14.65 -1.10 -1.87
CA ALA A 31 13.56 -1.80 -2.53
C ALA A 31 12.73 -2.63 -1.55
N LEU A 32 13.37 -3.29 -0.59
CA LEU A 32 12.68 -4.01 0.49
C LEU A 32 11.84 -3.06 1.36
N ILE A 33 12.40 -1.93 1.78
CA ILE A 33 11.65 -0.93 2.58
C ILE A 33 10.44 -0.41 1.81
N VAL A 34 10.60 -0.08 0.52
CA VAL A 34 9.49 0.38 -0.32
C VAL A 34 8.43 -0.71 -0.48
N THR A 35 8.82 -1.97 -0.64
CA THR A 35 7.88 -3.10 -0.71
C THR A 35 7.11 -3.26 0.60
N LEU A 36 7.78 -3.08 1.75
CA LEU A 36 7.15 -3.14 3.06
C LEU A 36 6.16 -1.99 3.31
N MET A 37 6.28 -0.84 2.63
CA MET A 37 5.30 0.25 2.74
C MET A 37 3.90 -0.18 2.30
N PHE A 38 3.78 -1.19 1.42
CA PHE A 38 2.49 -1.74 1.01
C PHE A 38 1.87 -2.67 2.05
N VAL A 39 2.68 -3.17 2.99
CA VAL A 39 2.30 -4.14 4.03
C VAL A 39 1.97 -3.41 5.32
N GLY A 40 0.67 -3.25 5.61
CA GLY A 40 0.19 -2.65 6.86
C GLY A 40 0.00 -3.68 7.98
N ALA A 41 0.03 -3.23 9.23
CA ALA A 41 -0.21 -4.04 10.42
C ALA A 41 -1.60 -4.74 10.47
N CYS A 42 -1.94 -5.34 11.61
CA CYS A 42 -3.17 -6.12 11.82
C CYS A 42 -4.46 -5.32 11.51
N ALA A 43 -5.51 -6.03 11.08
CA ALA A 43 -6.84 -5.45 10.92
C ALA A 43 -7.34 -4.86 12.26
N GLY A 44 -8.08 -3.75 12.21
CA GLY A 44 -8.54 -3.02 13.41
C GLY A 44 -7.47 -2.17 14.11
N SER A 45 -6.21 -2.20 13.66
CA SER A 45 -5.17 -1.27 14.13
C SER A 45 -5.24 0.09 13.44
N THR A 46 -4.52 1.07 13.99
CA THR A 46 -4.37 2.42 13.46
C THR A 46 -3.42 2.53 12.26
N SER A 47 -2.95 1.41 11.67
CA SER A 47 -2.09 1.45 10.47
C SER A 47 -2.86 1.88 9.22
N GLY A 48 -2.16 2.43 8.21
CA GLY A 48 -2.77 2.88 6.95
C GLY A 48 -2.82 1.81 5.87
N SER A 49 -1.65 1.40 5.36
CA SER A 49 -1.43 0.46 4.26
C SER A 49 -2.29 -0.80 4.28
N MET A 50 -2.29 -1.53 3.15
CA MET A 50 -3.07 -2.76 3.01
C MET A 50 -2.77 -3.72 4.16
N LYS A 51 -3.80 -3.99 4.98
CA LYS A 51 -3.67 -4.81 6.17
C LYS A 51 -3.13 -6.20 5.81
N VAL A 52 -2.23 -6.74 6.65
CA VAL A 52 -1.60 -8.07 6.46
C VAL A 52 -2.61 -9.17 6.14
N VAL A 53 -3.82 -9.13 6.72
CA VAL A 53 -4.88 -10.13 6.44
C VAL A 53 -5.29 -10.14 4.97
N ARG A 54 -5.38 -8.97 4.32
CA ARG A 54 -5.74 -8.88 2.90
C ARG A 54 -4.61 -9.41 2.02
N ILE A 55 -3.36 -9.09 2.36
CA ILE A 55 -2.19 -9.59 1.64
C ILE A 55 -2.11 -11.12 1.75
N TYR A 56 -2.32 -11.66 2.94
CA TYR A 56 -2.39 -13.10 3.16
C TYR A 56 -3.49 -13.77 2.31
N LEU A 57 -4.67 -13.14 2.21
CA LEU A 57 -5.76 -13.62 1.36
C LEU A 57 -5.42 -13.60 -0.13
N VAL A 58 -4.79 -12.54 -0.62
CA VAL A 58 -4.34 -12.46 -2.02
C VAL A 58 -3.31 -13.54 -2.33
N LEU A 59 -2.35 -13.79 -1.42
CA LEU A 59 -1.38 -14.87 -1.61
C LEU A 59 -2.05 -16.25 -1.63
N LYS A 60 -3.01 -16.50 -0.74
CA LYS A 60 -3.81 -17.74 -0.76
C LYS A 60 -4.65 -17.88 -2.02
N TYR A 61 -5.22 -16.78 -2.53
CA TYR A 61 -5.93 -16.74 -3.79
C TYR A 61 -5.03 -17.17 -4.95
N ILE A 62 -3.86 -16.54 -5.08
CA ILE A 62 -2.89 -16.85 -6.13
C ILE A 62 -2.46 -18.32 -6.07
N GLN A 63 -2.12 -18.83 -4.87
CA GLN A 63 -1.77 -20.24 -4.68
C GLN A 63 -2.90 -21.19 -5.11
N ARG A 64 -4.15 -20.85 -4.81
CA ARG A 64 -5.31 -21.64 -5.23
C ARG A 64 -5.48 -21.62 -6.75
N GLU A 65 -5.40 -20.45 -7.38
CA GLU A 65 -5.56 -20.33 -8.83
C GLU A 65 -4.44 -21.07 -9.59
N ILE A 66 -3.19 -20.97 -9.14
CA ILE A 66 -2.08 -21.78 -9.69
C ILE A 66 -2.38 -23.28 -9.52
N GLY A 67 -2.85 -23.70 -8.35
CA GLY A 67 -3.22 -25.10 -8.10
C GLY A 67 -4.39 -25.58 -8.97
N ARG A 68 -5.30 -24.68 -9.35
CA ARG A 68 -6.43 -24.97 -10.24
C ARG A 68 -5.99 -25.16 -11.70
N LEU A 69 -4.95 -24.46 -12.14
CA LEU A 69 -4.34 -24.68 -13.46
C LEU A 69 -3.76 -26.09 -13.58
N VAL A 70 -3.16 -26.61 -12.50
CA VAL A 70 -2.59 -27.96 -12.46
C VAL A 70 -3.68 -29.03 -12.27
N HIS A 71 -4.68 -28.76 -11.41
CA HIS A 71 -5.76 -29.68 -11.10
C HIS A 71 -7.14 -29.02 -11.28
N PRO A 72 -7.68 -28.96 -12.52
CA PRO A 72 -8.89 -28.19 -12.85
C PRO A 72 -10.17 -28.70 -12.18
N ARG A 73 -10.18 -29.96 -11.72
CA ARG A 73 -11.32 -30.57 -10.99
C ARG A 73 -11.21 -30.44 -9.47
N ALA A 74 -10.11 -29.93 -8.94
CA ALA A 74 -9.91 -29.82 -7.50
C ALA A 74 -10.66 -28.60 -6.94
N ILE A 75 -11.62 -28.84 -6.04
CA ILE A 75 -12.31 -27.78 -5.30
C ILE A 75 -11.53 -27.50 -4.02
N LYS A 76 -10.72 -26.44 -4.01
CA LYS A 76 -9.96 -26.00 -2.83
C LYS A 76 -10.59 -24.75 -2.24
N ALA A 77 -11.22 -24.87 -1.08
CA ALA A 77 -11.68 -23.71 -0.32
C ALA A 77 -10.50 -23.00 0.36
N ILE A 78 -10.47 -21.66 0.30
CA ILE A 78 -9.50 -20.87 1.08
C ILE A 78 -10.06 -20.70 2.48
N LYS A 79 -9.23 -21.03 3.48
CA LYS A 79 -9.59 -20.99 4.89
C LYS A 79 -8.66 -20.05 5.66
N ILE A 80 -9.23 -19.30 6.59
CA ILE A 80 -8.50 -18.62 7.68
C ILE A 80 -8.94 -19.29 8.97
N ASN A 81 -8.00 -19.74 9.81
CA ASN A 81 -8.28 -20.39 11.09
C ASN A 81 -9.31 -21.53 10.97
N ASN A 82 -9.17 -22.38 9.95
CA ASN A 82 -10.10 -23.46 9.57
C ASN A 82 -11.52 -23.05 9.16
N VAL A 83 -11.85 -21.76 9.14
CA VAL A 83 -13.12 -21.25 8.63
C VAL A 83 -12.99 -20.93 7.15
N ALA A 84 -13.91 -21.46 6.33
CA ALA A 84 -13.95 -21.18 4.90
C ALA A 84 -14.42 -19.75 4.63
N ILE A 85 -13.71 -19.05 3.74
CA ILE A 85 -14.06 -17.70 3.32
C ILE A 85 -14.92 -17.77 2.07
N GLN A 86 -15.98 -16.98 2.05
CA GLN A 86 -16.87 -16.86 0.89
C GLN A 86 -16.15 -16.25 -0.31
N GLU A 87 -16.45 -16.75 -1.50
CA GLU A 87 -15.79 -16.30 -2.73
C GLU A 87 -16.02 -14.80 -3.00
N ASN A 88 -17.17 -14.24 -2.60
CA ASN A 88 -17.45 -12.81 -2.72
C ASN A 88 -16.46 -11.95 -1.94
N VAL A 89 -16.10 -12.37 -0.71
CA VAL A 89 -15.12 -11.66 0.11
C VAL A 89 -13.74 -11.68 -0.56
N LEU A 90 -13.39 -12.81 -1.16
CA LEU A 90 -12.12 -13.00 -1.84
C LEU A 90 -12.01 -12.13 -3.11
N SER A 91 -13.07 -12.12 -3.92
CA SER A 91 -13.18 -11.24 -5.09
C SER A 91 -13.07 -9.76 -4.71
N ASN A 92 -13.72 -9.35 -3.60
CA ASN A 92 -13.61 -7.98 -3.08
C ASN A 92 -12.18 -7.64 -2.64
N VAL A 93 -11.47 -8.57 -1.99
CA VAL A 93 -10.08 -8.35 -1.55
C VAL A 93 -9.12 -8.24 -2.75
N VAL A 94 -9.29 -9.07 -3.79
CA VAL A 94 -8.49 -8.99 -5.01
C VAL A 94 -8.80 -7.69 -5.77
N SER A 95 -10.07 -7.32 -5.87
CA SER A 95 -10.49 -6.06 -6.49
C SER A 95 -9.92 -4.84 -5.75
N PHE A 96 -9.91 -4.87 -4.42
CA PHE A 96 -9.26 -3.84 -3.60
C PHE A 96 -7.77 -3.75 -3.91
N PHE A 97 -7.08 -4.89 -3.99
CA PHE A 97 -5.64 -4.93 -4.32
C PHE A 97 -5.35 -4.31 -5.68
N MET A 98 -6.10 -4.69 -6.71
CA MET A 98 -5.93 -4.16 -8.07
C MET A 98 -6.16 -2.66 -8.11
N LEU A 99 -7.21 -2.18 -7.44
CA LEU A 99 -7.52 -0.76 -7.36
C LEU A 99 -6.44 0.03 -6.59
N TYR A 100 -5.93 -0.53 -5.48
CA TYR A 100 -4.84 0.07 -4.71
C TYR A 100 -3.60 0.29 -5.59
N ILE A 101 -3.19 -0.74 -6.33
CA ILE A 101 -2.04 -0.67 -7.23
C ILE A 101 -2.31 0.30 -8.40
N LEU A 102 -3.52 0.30 -8.96
CA LEU A 102 -3.89 1.21 -10.04
C LEU A 102 -3.78 2.68 -9.61
N ILE A 103 -4.32 3.03 -8.44
CA ILE A 103 -4.24 4.39 -7.90
C ILE A 103 -2.78 4.77 -7.63
N PHE A 104 -1.99 3.86 -7.07
CA PHE A 104 -0.56 4.07 -6.85
C PHE A 104 0.21 4.35 -8.16
N VAL A 105 -0.06 3.58 -9.23
CA VAL A 105 0.59 3.78 -10.53
C VAL A 105 0.18 5.13 -11.14
N ILE A 106 -1.12 5.44 -11.16
CA ILE A 106 -1.63 6.71 -11.71
C ILE A 106 -1.04 7.90 -10.94
N ALA A 107 -1.04 7.84 -9.61
CA ALA A 107 -0.45 8.87 -8.77
C ALA A 107 1.04 9.07 -9.05
N SER A 108 1.80 7.97 -9.16
CA SER A 108 3.23 8.03 -9.47
C SER A 108 3.49 8.70 -10.83
N LEU A 109 2.68 8.37 -11.84
CA LEU A 109 2.77 8.99 -13.17
C LEU A 109 2.44 10.50 -13.13
N ILE A 110 1.41 10.91 -12.38
CA ILE A 110 1.09 12.33 -12.23
C ILE A 110 2.22 13.07 -11.51
N LEU A 111 2.83 12.48 -10.48
CA LEU A 111 3.96 13.08 -9.78
C LEU A 111 5.19 13.27 -10.68
N LEU A 112 5.46 12.34 -11.61
CA LEU A 112 6.52 12.51 -12.60
C LEU A 112 6.33 13.78 -13.46
N THR A 113 5.08 14.18 -13.75
CA THR A 113 4.81 15.43 -14.49
C THR A 113 5.15 16.69 -13.69
N GLN A 114 5.38 16.57 -12.38
CA GLN A 114 5.70 17.67 -11.46
C GLN A 114 7.21 17.85 -11.26
N ASN A 115 8.04 17.36 -12.19
CA ASN A 115 9.51 17.40 -12.13
C ASN A 115 10.13 16.59 -10.96
N LEU A 116 9.43 15.57 -10.47
CA LEU A 116 9.99 14.58 -9.55
C LEU A 116 10.74 13.51 -10.34
N ASP A 117 11.89 13.08 -9.82
CA ASP A 117 12.57 11.89 -10.31
C ASP A 117 11.74 10.62 -9.99
N LEU A 118 12.00 9.54 -10.73
CA LEU A 118 11.23 8.30 -10.63
C LEU A 118 11.21 7.73 -9.22
N ILE A 119 12.34 7.78 -8.50
CA ILE A 119 12.44 7.24 -7.15
C ILE A 119 11.58 8.07 -6.19
N SER A 120 11.70 9.41 -6.23
CA SER A 120 10.88 10.28 -5.39
C SER A 120 9.39 10.17 -5.72
N ALA A 121 9.01 10.14 -7.00
CA ALA A 121 7.60 10.06 -7.40
C ALA A 121 6.94 8.75 -6.93
N VAL A 122 7.60 7.61 -7.18
CA VAL A 122 7.10 6.29 -6.79
C VAL A 122 7.03 6.14 -5.27
N THR A 123 8.10 6.53 -4.56
CA THR A 123 8.10 6.40 -3.11
C THR A 123 7.19 7.39 -2.41
N ALA A 124 7.02 8.61 -2.93
CA ALA A 124 6.04 9.59 -2.44
C ALA A 124 4.61 9.08 -2.58
N ALA A 125 4.27 8.46 -3.72
CA ALA A 125 2.97 7.85 -3.93
C ALA A 125 2.76 6.69 -2.95
N ALA A 126 3.71 5.74 -2.88
CA ALA A 126 3.63 4.56 -2.01
C ALA A 126 3.46 4.93 -0.53
N THR A 127 4.29 5.85 -0.04
CA THR A 127 4.26 6.28 1.37
C THR A 127 2.98 7.07 1.69
N SER A 128 2.44 7.83 0.73
CA SER A 128 1.21 8.60 0.94
C SER A 128 -0.04 7.73 0.90
N ILE A 129 -0.17 6.80 -0.05
CA ILE A 129 -1.31 5.88 -0.08
C ILE A 129 -1.26 4.90 1.12
N GLY A 130 -0.07 4.58 1.61
CA GLY A 130 0.14 3.73 2.79
C GLY A 130 0.06 4.47 4.13
N ASN A 131 0.01 5.80 4.11
CA ASN A 131 0.16 6.66 5.29
C ASN A 131 1.40 6.30 6.14
N VAL A 132 2.53 6.02 5.49
CA VAL A 132 3.78 5.64 6.16
C VAL A 132 4.57 6.89 6.58
N GLY A 133 4.71 7.88 5.71
CA GLY A 133 5.39 9.16 5.98
C GLY A 133 6.68 9.34 5.18
N PRO A 134 7.80 8.70 5.53
CA PRO A 134 9.07 8.84 4.81
C PRO A 134 9.06 8.01 3.51
N GLY A 135 9.71 8.53 2.46
CA GLY A 135 9.97 7.88 1.17
C GLY A 135 11.47 7.80 0.88
N LEU A 136 11.87 7.92 -0.38
CA LEU A 136 13.27 8.01 -0.83
C LEU A 136 13.48 9.28 -1.66
N GLY A 137 14.74 9.67 -1.89
CA GLY A 137 15.08 10.85 -2.68
C GLY A 137 14.58 12.15 -2.04
N LEU A 138 13.82 12.96 -2.78
CA LEU A 138 13.30 14.26 -2.33
C LEU A 138 12.32 14.14 -1.15
N VAL A 139 11.66 13.00 -0.99
CA VAL A 139 10.81 12.68 0.16
C VAL A 139 11.49 11.73 1.15
N GLY A 140 12.82 11.66 1.09
CA GLY A 140 13.65 10.79 1.90
C GLY A 140 13.56 11.06 3.41
N PRO A 141 14.07 10.14 4.24
CA PRO A 141 14.04 10.21 5.71
C PRO A 141 14.72 11.45 6.33
N SER A 142 15.63 12.10 5.60
CA SER A 142 16.32 13.32 6.03
C SER A 142 15.84 14.57 5.30
N ASN A 143 14.83 14.44 4.43
CA ASN A 143 14.28 15.51 3.62
C ASN A 143 12.83 15.82 4.03
N THR A 144 12.32 16.93 3.52
CA THR A 144 10.95 17.40 3.80
C THR A 144 10.17 17.59 2.50
N TYR A 145 8.86 17.42 2.59
CA TYR A 145 7.90 17.67 1.50
C TYR A 145 7.81 19.16 1.08
N THR A 146 8.59 20.07 1.68
CA THR A 146 8.55 21.52 1.41
C THR A 146 8.90 21.85 -0.04
N ALA A 147 9.88 21.16 -0.61
CA ALA A 147 10.37 21.37 -1.98
C ALA A 147 9.38 20.93 -3.08
N LEU A 148 8.29 20.26 -2.72
CA LEU A 148 7.27 19.81 -3.68
C LEU A 148 6.37 20.96 -4.16
N THR A 149 5.91 20.86 -5.41
CA THR A 149 4.92 21.78 -5.97
C THR A 149 3.59 21.70 -5.19
N ASN A 150 2.80 22.77 -5.27
CA ASN A 150 1.49 22.81 -4.60
C ASN A 150 0.55 21.71 -5.11
N LEU A 151 0.60 21.41 -6.41
CA LEU A 151 -0.19 20.33 -7.01
C LEU A 151 0.25 18.96 -6.48
N ALA A 152 1.55 18.70 -6.40
CA ALA A 152 2.06 17.46 -5.82
C ALA A 152 1.60 17.28 -4.37
N LYS A 153 1.69 18.32 -3.53
CA LYS A 153 1.22 18.29 -2.14
C LYS A 153 -0.28 17.99 -2.06
N LEU A 154 -1.10 18.60 -2.91
CA LEU A 154 -2.54 18.38 -2.94
C LEU A 154 -2.85 16.92 -3.32
N LEU A 155 -2.19 16.39 -4.36
CA LEU A 155 -2.35 14.99 -4.77
C LEU A 155 -1.94 14.02 -3.66
N LEU A 156 -0.79 14.25 -3.00
CA LEU A 156 -0.34 13.41 -1.90
C LEU A 156 -1.29 13.47 -0.70
N SER A 157 -1.84 14.64 -0.39
CA SER A 157 -2.84 14.79 0.69
C SER A 157 -4.13 14.02 0.38
N PHE A 158 -4.57 14.02 -0.88
CA PHE A 158 -5.71 13.22 -1.31
C PHE A 158 -5.43 11.71 -1.19
N LEU A 159 -4.23 11.26 -1.58
CA LEU A 159 -3.83 9.87 -1.41
C LEU A 159 -3.82 9.43 0.05
N MET A 160 -3.38 10.30 0.97
CA MET A 160 -3.40 10.00 2.41
C MET A 160 -4.82 9.78 2.92
N ILE A 161 -5.75 10.65 2.53
CA ILE A 161 -7.18 10.51 2.88
C ILE A 161 -7.74 9.20 2.33
N LEU A 162 -7.47 8.91 1.06
CA LEU A 162 -7.92 7.70 0.38
C LEU A 162 -7.35 6.43 1.04
N GLY A 163 -6.08 6.45 1.41
CA GLY A 163 -5.44 5.37 2.16
C GLY A 163 -6.03 5.20 3.56
N ARG A 164 -6.39 6.30 4.23
CA ARG A 164 -6.85 6.30 5.62
C ARG A 164 -8.30 5.85 5.78
N LEU A 165 -9.17 6.28 4.87
CA LEU A 165 -10.59 5.94 4.88
C LEU A 165 -10.86 4.55 4.28
N GLU A 166 -9.85 3.88 3.75
CA GLU A 166 -9.96 2.74 2.84
C GLU A 166 -10.64 3.10 1.52
N ILE A 167 -10.05 2.64 0.42
CA ILE A 167 -10.42 3.05 -0.95
C ILE A 167 -11.91 2.87 -1.25
N TYR A 168 -12.53 1.79 -0.77
CA TYR A 168 -13.94 1.51 -1.05
C TYR A 168 -14.90 2.49 -0.41
N THR A 169 -14.59 3.03 0.77
CA THR A 169 -15.49 3.99 1.43
C THR A 169 -15.51 5.29 0.64
N VAL A 170 -14.34 5.75 0.18
CA VAL A 170 -14.21 6.95 -0.65
C VAL A 170 -14.89 6.77 -1.99
N LEU A 171 -14.68 5.62 -2.65
CA LEU A 171 -15.40 5.32 -3.88
C LEU A 171 -16.91 5.28 -3.67
N SER A 172 -17.39 4.64 -2.59
CA SER A 172 -18.82 4.58 -2.31
C SER A 172 -19.45 5.97 -2.17
N LEU A 173 -18.71 6.94 -1.61
CA LEU A 173 -19.15 8.32 -1.49
C LEU A 173 -19.18 9.04 -2.85
N LEU A 174 -18.29 8.71 -3.78
CA LEU A 174 -18.26 9.32 -5.11
C LEU A 174 -19.34 8.81 -6.06
N PHE A 175 -19.91 7.61 -5.81
CA PHE A 175 -20.97 7.06 -6.64
C PHE A 175 -22.37 7.49 -6.15
N PRO A 176 -23.10 8.38 -6.85
CA PRO A 176 -24.40 8.89 -6.40
C PRO A 176 -25.49 7.82 -6.26
N GLN A 177 -25.30 6.63 -6.84
CA GLN A 177 -26.21 5.49 -6.70
C GLN A 177 -26.25 4.93 -5.26
N THR A 178 -25.20 5.14 -4.45
CA THR A 178 -25.20 4.74 -3.03
C THR A 178 -25.96 5.74 -2.14
N TRP A 179 -26.30 6.92 -2.66
CA TRP A 179 -26.92 8.02 -1.91
C TRP A 179 -28.45 7.92 -1.90
N ARG A 180 -29.03 7.14 -2.82
CA ARG A 180 -30.46 6.86 -2.88
C ARG A 180 -30.71 5.53 -2.19
N THR A 181 -31.08 5.61 -0.92
CA THR A 181 -31.68 4.49 -0.18
C THR A 181 -33.17 4.44 -0.48
#